data_AF-A0A381N8Q8-F1
#
_entry.id   AF-A0A381N8Q8-F1
#
_cell.length_a   1.000
_cell.length_b   1.000
_cell.length_c   1.000
_cell.angle_alpha   90.00
_cell.angle_beta   90.00
_cell.angle_gamma   90.00
#
_symmetry.space_group_name_H-M   'P 1'
#
loop_
_entity.id
_entity.type
_entity.pdbx_description
1 polymer ?
#
loop_
_entity_poly.entity_id
_entity_poly.type
_entity_poly.pdbx_seq_one_letter_code
_entity_poly.pdbx_strand_id
1 'polypeptide(L)'
;MNSYFKEITKSYEILKPEIKKNGIYGHFCKTLIEQYKNIKINNFAFFMQVGSFYESYAWKLKINDIDIDFNYKLFDRLSSILHMVKSRKNSSNPHSINNPYMFGFPDKSKDRHIDRLLNENIIIVLVHQRDSDDDPKIKIRDTIEIFNPCTNINNTSNDNFTMSIALNLYKNDYYSCGISLFNLNSNENYVYECIDSKNYKNNVKNKIYKINITYNPTEIIFYNFTKIDNHIIIKKLDLELFDKNIIFFDDIINKDLLKLEYQREYFKEIYDDDILLNNNLKHYNLNFYEEARLSFILLLDYIGKINKLFLNNISKPKFIEIDDSLNIDYNTLDQLNIVSAEKKYEKFCLIEILDYTSTVMGKRFLTRRITNPLTNIEELNLNYDISAEMNNYVEFEKILNN
;
A
#
# COMPACT_ATOMS: atom_id res chain seq x y z
N MET A 1 -4.78 4.11 18.39
CA MET A 1 -6.05 3.41 18.08
C MET A 1 -7.07 4.42 17.56
N ASN A 2 -7.40 4.32 16.28
CA ASN A 2 -7.97 5.39 15.45
C ASN A 2 -9.45 5.73 15.79
N SER A 3 -9.81 7.02 15.74
CA SER A 3 -11.08 7.60 16.23
C SER A 3 -12.33 6.93 15.64
N TYR A 4 -12.32 6.63 14.34
CA TYR A 4 -13.45 6.00 13.65
C TYR A 4 -13.71 4.54 14.09
N PHE A 5 -12.65 3.76 14.36
CA PHE A 5 -12.82 2.39 14.86
C PHE A 5 -13.44 2.37 16.26
N LYS A 6 -13.04 3.32 17.14
CA LYS A 6 -13.65 3.49 18.46
C LYS A 6 -15.13 3.85 18.36
N GLU A 7 -15.48 4.74 17.44
CA GLU A 7 -16.86 5.15 17.15
C GLU A 7 -17.69 3.96 16.67
N ILE A 8 -17.23 3.24 15.64
CA ILE A 8 -17.90 2.04 15.12
C ILE A 8 -18.07 0.96 16.21
N THR A 9 -17.04 0.74 17.04
CA THR A 9 -17.10 -0.25 18.13
C THR A 9 -18.13 0.15 19.18
N LYS A 10 -18.22 1.44 19.53
CA LYS A 10 -19.25 1.96 20.43
C LYS A 10 -20.66 1.76 19.85
N SER A 11 -20.84 2.12 18.57
CA SER A 11 -22.10 1.89 17.84
C SER A 11 -22.47 0.40 17.81
N TYR A 12 -21.49 -0.50 17.63
CA TYR A 12 -21.72 -1.94 17.62
C TYR A 12 -22.22 -2.46 18.97
N GLU A 13 -21.62 -2.07 20.10
CA GLU A 13 -22.05 -2.55 21.42
C GLU A 13 -23.48 -2.13 21.77
N ILE A 14 -23.96 -1.00 21.22
CA ILE A 14 -25.36 -0.57 21.35
C ILE A 14 -26.28 -1.37 20.41
N LEU A 15 -25.86 -1.66 19.18
CA LEU A 15 -26.65 -2.43 18.20
C LEU A 15 -26.74 -3.93 18.51
N LYS A 16 -25.65 -4.51 19.01
CA LYS A 16 -25.47 -5.95 19.25
C LYS A 16 -26.55 -6.62 20.11
N PRO A 17 -27.08 -6.02 21.20
CA PRO A 17 -28.18 -6.63 21.95
C PRO A 17 -29.51 -6.67 21.17
N GLU A 18 -29.74 -5.71 20.28
CA GLU A 18 -30.98 -5.56 19.53
C GLU A 18 -30.99 -6.34 18.20
N ILE A 19 -29.81 -6.55 17.61
CA ILE A 19 -29.68 -7.30 16.35
C ILE A 19 -29.80 -8.80 16.63
N LYS A 20 -30.51 -9.54 15.75
CA LYS A 20 -30.58 -11.00 15.86
C LYS A 20 -29.18 -11.59 15.73
N LYS A 21 -28.61 -12.11 16.83
CA LYS A 21 -27.25 -12.67 16.91
C LYS A 21 -26.97 -13.73 15.85
N ASN A 22 -27.95 -14.60 15.55
CA ASN A 22 -27.82 -15.67 14.56
C ASN A 22 -28.38 -15.28 13.17
N GLY A 23 -28.72 -14.00 12.98
CA GLY A 23 -29.17 -13.47 11.70
C GLY A 23 -28.02 -12.95 10.86
N ILE A 24 -28.25 -12.81 9.56
CA ILE A 24 -27.27 -12.34 8.57
C ILE A 24 -26.61 -11.01 8.97
N TYR A 25 -27.37 -10.08 9.54
CA TYR A 25 -26.85 -8.79 9.98
C TYR A 25 -25.99 -8.87 11.24
N GLY A 26 -26.35 -9.75 12.18
CA GLY A 26 -25.52 -10.01 13.36
C GLY A 26 -24.15 -10.55 12.97
N HIS A 27 -24.13 -11.48 12.01
CA HIS A 27 -22.90 -12.00 11.42
C HIS A 27 -22.10 -10.89 10.72
N PHE A 28 -22.74 -10.12 9.83
CA PHE A 28 -22.10 -8.99 9.15
C PHE A 28 -21.42 -8.02 10.13
N CYS A 29 -22.15 -7.55 11.15
CA CYS A 29 -21.61 -6.59 12.11
C CYS A 29 -20.45 -7.17 12.90
N LYS A 30 -20.57 -8.44 13.35
CA LYS A 30 -19.51 -9.13 14.09
C LYS A 30 -18.25 -9.27 13.23
N THR A 31 -18.39 -9.80 12.01
CA THR A 31 -17.25 -10.02 11.11
C THR A 31 -16.62 -8.69 10.72
N LEU A 32 -17.39 -7.64 10.42
CA LEU A 32 -16.87 -6.31 10.12
C LEU A 32 -15.99 -5.77 11.26
N ILE A 33 -16.45 -5.90 12.51
CA ILE A 33 -15.68 -5.47 13.70
C ILE A 33 -14.40 -6.29 13.88
N GLU A 34 -14.44 -7.60 13.63
CA GLU A 34 -13.26 -8.46 13.64
C GLU A 34 -12.25 -8.01 12.57
N GLN A 35 -12.72 -7.66 11.37
CA GLN A 35 -11.84 -7.18 10.31
C GLN A 35 -11.20 -5.82 10.62
N TYR A 36 -11.93 -4.88 11.24
CA TYR A 36 -11.31 -3.65 11.73
C TYR A 36 -10.19 -3.90 12.75
N LYS A 37 -10.32 -4.94 13.60
CA LYS A 37 -9.26 -5.32 14.54
C LYS A 37 -8.05 -5.93 13.84
N ASN A 38 -8.29 -6.77 12.83
CA ASN A 38 -7.25 -7.53 12.14
C ASN A 38 -6.47 -6.68 11.13
N ILE A 39 -7.18 -5.95 10.27
CA ILE A 39 -6.58 -5.17 9.18
C ILE A 39 -5.92 -3.90 9.72
N LYS A 40 -6.33 -3.42 10.89
CA LYS A 40 -5.80 -2.20 11.56
C LYS A 40 -5.88 -0.92 10.71
N ILE A 41 -6.61 -0.96 9.59
CA ILE A 41 -6.88 0.17 8.70
C ILE A 41 -8.36 0.54 8.84
N ASN A 42 -8.64 1.83 8.95
CA ASN A 42 -9.99 2.33 9.19
C ASN A 42 -10.85 2.48 7.93
N ASN A 43 -10.27 2.24 6.75
CA ASN A 43 -10.87 2.58 5.47
C ASN A 43 -10.69 1.43 4.48
N PHE A 44 -11.47 0.35 4.68
CA PHE A 44 -11.55 -0.78 3.75
C PHE A 44 -13.01 -1.01 3.35
N ALA A 45 -13.24 -1.51 2.14
CA ALA A 45 -14.57 -1.94 1.72
C ALA A 45 -14.87 -3.33 2.26
N PHE A 46 -16.05 -3.52 2.85
CA PHE A 46 -16.48 -4.82 3.35
C PHE A 46 -17.78 -5.22 2.67
N PHE A 47 -17.76 -6.36 1.99
CA PHE A 47 -18.94 -6.95 1.39
C PHE A 47 -19.09 -8.41 1.79
N MET A 48 -20.34 -8.83 1.95
CA MET A 48 -20.68 -10.19 2.32
C MET A 48 -21.60 -10.78 1.26
N GLN A 49 -21.30 -12.00 0.83
CA GLN A 49 -22.07 -12.68 -0.18
C GLN A 49 -23.42 -13.16 0.39
N VAL A 50 -24.48 -12.83 -0.33
CA VAL A 50 -25.87 -13.17 -0.02
C VAL A 50 -26.53 -13.64 -1.31
N GLY A 51 -26.59 -14.96 -1.49
CA GLY A 51 -27.03 -15.54 -2.76
C GLY A 51 -26.09 -15.12 -3.90
N SER A 52 -26.63 -14.50 -4.96
CA SER A 52 -25.86 -14.09 -6.14
C SER A 52 -25.30 -12.65 -6.06
N PHE A 53 -25.30 -12.03 -4.88
CA PHE A 53 -24.87 -10.65 -4.68
C PHE A 53 -23.85 -10.53 -3.56
N TYR A 54 -22.93 -9.58 -3.69
CA TYR A 54 -22.15 -9.05 -2.58
C TYR A 54 -22.84 -7.80 -2.04
N GLU A 55 -23.17 -7.82 -0.76
CA GLU A 55 -23.92 -6.75 -0.09
C GLU A 55 -23.11 -6.12 1.03
N SER A 56 -23.24 -4.80 1.17
CA SER A 56 -22.76 -4.02 2.32
C SER A 56 -23.97 -3.43 3.04
N TYR A 57 -23.86 -3.27 4.37
CA TYR A 57 -24.93 -2.73 5.20
C TYR A 57 -24.45 -1.59 6.09
N ALA A 58 -25.38 -0.69 6.41
CA ALA A 58 -25.16 0.39 7.37
C ALA A 58 -26.43 0.71 8.18
N TRP A 59 -26.22 1.24 9.38
CA TRP A 59 -27.28 1.70 10.27
C TRP A 59 -27.04 3.14 10.69
N LYS A 60 -28.08 3.97 10.56
CA LYS A 60 -28.12 5.33 11.10
C LYS A 60 -29.43 5.51 11.85
N LEU A 61 -29.39 5.31 13.16
CA LEU A 61 -30.55 5.16 14.03
C LEU A 61 -30.41 5.99 15.30
N LYS A 62 -31.52 6.17 16.02
CA LYS A 62 -31.52 6.69 17.39
C LYS A 62 -32.10 5.63 18.32
N ILE A 63 -31.32 5.13 19.28
CA ILE A 63 -31.73 4.11 20.26
C ILE A 63 -31.49 4.66 21.66
N ASN A 64 -32.51 4.69 22.51
CA ASN A 64 -32.43 5.21 23.89
C ASN A 64 -31.78 6.61 23.98
N ASP A 65 -32.19 7.51 23.09
CA ASP A 65 -31.64 8.86 22.91
C ASP A 65 -30.17 8.96 22.49
N ILE A 66 -29.55 7.84 22.13
CA ILE A 66 -28.19 7.79 21.59
C ILE A 66 -28.26 7.66 20.08
N ASP A 67 -27.61 8.58 19.37
CA ASP A 67 -27.40 8.48 17.93
C ASP A 67 -26.37 7.38 17.62
N ILE A 68 -26.74 6.49 16.72
CA ILE A 68 -25.93 5.38 16.24
C ILE A 68 -25.62 5.65 14.77
N ASP A 69 -24.33 5.76 14.47
CA ASP A 69 -23.78 5.65 13.12
C ASP A 69 -22.90 4.40 13.09
N PHE A 70 -23.41 3.33 12.49
CA PHE A 70 -22.64 2.10 12.27
C PHE A 70 -22.39 1.93 10.78
N ASN A 71 -21.11 2.05 10.41
CA ASN A 71 -20.61 1.90 9.04
C ASN A 71 -21.16 2.91 8.02
N TYR A 72 -22.01 3.87 8.39
CA TYR A 72 -22.74 4.68 7.40
C TYR A 72 -21.82 5.63 6.63
N LYS A 73 -20.88 6.30 7.30
CA LYS A 73 -19.93 7.20 6.63
C LYS A 73 -19.08 6.51 5.55
N LEU A 74 -18.52 5.34 5.87
CA LEU A 74 -17.75 4.54 4.92
C LEU A 74 -18.65 3.98 3.82
N PHE A 75 -19.80 3.40 4.19
CA PHE A 75 -20.81 2.92 3.26
C PHE A 75 -21.24 3.97 2.24
N ASP A 76 -21.46 5.22 2.67
CA ASP A 76 -21.83 6.34 1.82
C ASP A 76 -20.75 6.65 0.77
N ARG A 77 -19.50 6.74 1.22
CA ARG A 77 -18.34 6.94 0.33
C ARG A 77 -18.21 5.81 -0.69
N LEU A 78 -18.30 4.56 -0.25
CA LEU A 78 -18.20 3.38 -1.13
C LEU A 78 -19.31 3.37 -2.18
N SER A 79 -20.54 3.72 -1.80
CA SER A 79 -21.66 3.81 -2.74
C SER A 79 -21.42 4.89 -3.81
N SER A 80 -20.78 6.00 -3.44
CA SER A 80 -20.44 7.08 -4.36
C SER A 80 -19.35 6.67 -5.34
N ILE A 81 -18.29 6.02 -4.86
CA ILE A 81 -17.21 5.48 -5.71
C ILE A 81 -17.75 4.47 -6.72
N LEU A 82 -18.66 3.59 -6.28
CA LEU A 82 -19.24 2.56 -7.13
C LEU A 82 -20.43 3.07 -7.98
N HIS A 83 -20.87 4.32 -7.77
CA HIS A 83 -22.11 4.89 -8.33
C HIS A 83 -23.33 3.99 -8.12
N MET A 84 -23.46 3.45 -6.91
CA MET A 84 -24.57 2.58 -6.52
C MET A 84 -25.62 3.33 -5.72
N VAL A 85 -26.88 3.04 -6.01
CA VAL A 85 -28.01 3.58 -5.24
C VAL A 85 -28.08 2.89 -3.89
N LYS A 86 -28.02 3.69 -2.82
CA LYS A 86 -28.32 3.22 -1.46
C LYS A 86 -29.81 3.01 -1.33
N SER A 87 -30.21 1.81 -0.91
CA SER A 87 -31.60 1.46 -0.62
C SER A 87 -31.74 0.94 0.80
N ARG A 88 -32.95 0.54 1.18
CA ARG A 88 -33.21 -0.30 2.36
C ARG A 88 -33.32 -1.75 1.91
N LYS A 89 -32.93 -2.72 2.76
CA LYS A 89 -33.01 -4.14 2.36
C LYS A 89 -34.41 -4.53 1.90
N ASN A 90 -35.44 -4.07 2.61
CA ASN A 90 -36.81 -4.06 2.15
C ASN A 90 -37.22 -2.61 1.91
N SER A 91 -37.43 -2.25 0.65
CA SER A 91 -37.75 -0.89 0.20
C SER A 91 -39.07 -0.37 0.80
N SER A 92 -40.03 -1.26 1.03
CA SER A 92 -41.37 -0.94 1.53
C SER A 92 -41.38 -0.63 3.03
N ASN A 93 -40.41 -1.12 3.78
CA ASN A 93 -40.32 -0.91 5.21
C ASN A 93 -39.40 0.28 5.54
N PRO A 94 -39.65 1.00 6.65
CA PRO A 94 -38.76 2.06 7.11
C PRO A 94 -37.41 1.47 7.57
N HIS A 95 -36.38 2.32 7.63
CA HIS A 95 -35.07 1.93 8.15
C HIS A 95 -35.22 1.54 9.63
N SER A 96 -34.65 0.39 10.00
CA SER A 96 -34.67 -0.13 11.36
C SER A 96 -33.50 -1.10 11.58
N ILE A 97 -33.36 -1.60 12.80
CA ILE A 97 -32.33 -2.58 13.17
C ILE A 97 -32.39 -3.83 12.28
N ASN A 98 -33.59 -4.29 11.93
CA ASN A 98 -33.81 -5.45 11.05
C ASN A 98 -34.01 -5.07 9.56
N ASN A 99 -33.97 -3.78 9.22
CA ASN A 99 -34.07 -3.28 7.84
C ASN A 99 -32.99 -2.22 7.59
N PRO A 100 -31.72 -2.64 7.43
CA PRO A 100 -30.60 -1.72 7.26
C PRO A 100 -30.65 -0.97 5.93
N TYR A 101 -29.82 0.06 5.83
CA TYR A 101 -29.40 0.54 4.52
C TYR A 101 -28.52 -0.52 3.84
N MET A 102 -28.65 -0.64 2.53
CA MET A 102 -27.94 -1.62 1.72
C MET A 102 -27.59 -1.03 0.35
N PHE A 103 -26.41 -1.38 -0.15
CA PHE A 103 -26.14 -1.45 -1.58
C PHE A 103 -25.30 -2.71 -1.85
N GLY A 104 -25.17 -3.09 -3.11
CA GLY A 104 -24.39 -4.25 -3.48
C GLY A 104 -24.33 -4.44 -4.99
N PHE A 105 -23.64 -5.48 -5.41
CA PHE A 105 -23.48 -5.84 -6.81
C PHE A 105 -23.59 -7.35 -7.02
N PRO A 106 -24.03 -7.79 -8.21
CA PRO A 106 -24.01 -9.21 -8.56
C PRO A 106 -22.59 -9.78 -8.54
N ASP A 107 -22.46 -11.03 -8.12
CA ASP A 107 -21.19 -11.78 -8.17
C ASP A 107 -20.58 -11.80 -9.58
N LYS A 108 -21.42 -11.89 -10.62
CA LYS A 108 -20.99 -11.85 -12.04
C LYS A 108 -20.29 -10.55 -12.46
N SER A 109 -20.46 -9.45 -11.71
CA SER A 109 -19.80 -8.18 -12.00
C SER A 109 -18.77 -7.80 -10.93
N LYS A 110 -18.40 -8.74 -10.05
CA LYS A 110 -17.48 -8.56 -8.92
C LYS A 110 -16.18 -7.89 -9.36
N ASP A 111 -15.49 -8.44 -10.35
CA ASP A 111 -14.14 -7.99 -10.73
C ASP A 111 -14.11 -6.53 -11.16
N ARG A 112 -15.12 -6.07 -11.92
CA ARG A 112 -15.27 -4.66 -12.32
C ARG A 112 -15.38 -3.72 -11.11
N HIS A 113 -16.10 -4.13 -10.07
CA HIS A 113 -16.28 -3.31 -8.87
C HIS A 113 -15.05 -3.35 -7.97
N ILE A 114 -14.37 -4.49 -7.91
CA ILE A 114 -13.07 -4.63 -7.27
C ILE A 114 -12.06 -3.66 -7.90
N ASP A 115 -11.88 -3.71 -9.22
CA ASP A 115 -10.92 -2.85 -9.92
C ASP A 115 -11.17 -1.36 -9.62
N ARG A 116 -12.43 -0.94 -9.60
CA ARG A 116 -12.81 0.45 -9.29
C ARG A 116 -12.44 0.87 -7.87
N LEU A 117 -12.62 -0.01 -6.89
CA LEU A 117 -12.24 0.27 -5.50
C LEU A 117 -10.72 0.24 -5.32
N LEU A 118 -10.03 -0.69 -5.97
CA LEU A 118 -8.56 -0.78 -5.93
C LEU A 118 -7.91 0.47 -6.55
N ASN A 119 -8.47 1.02 -7.62
CA ASN A 119 -8.01 2.27 -8.24
C ASN A 119 -8.16 3.50 -7.33
N GLU A 120 -9.08 3.44 -6.35
CA GLU A 120 -9.24 4.46 -5.30
C GLU A 120 -8.38 4.15 -4.06
N ASN A 121 -7.41 3.23 -4.19
CA ASN A 121 -6.58 2.71 -3.11
C ASN A 121 -7.44 2.21 -1.92
N ILE A 122 -8.48 1.42 -2.16
CA ILE A 122 -9.31 0.84 -1.09
C ILE A 122 -9.02 -0.65 -0.99
N ILE A 123 -8.62 -1.11 0.21
CA ILE A 123 -8.55 -2.55 0.52
C ILE A 123 -9.96 -3.11 0.59
N ILE A 124 -10.19 -4.29 0.04
CA ILE A 124 -11.52 -4.89 -0.08
C ILE A 124 -11.51 -6.22 0.65
N VAL A 125 -12.50 -6.44 1.51
CA VAL A 125 -12.74 -7.70 2.18
C VAL A 125 -14.06 -8.26 1.66
N LEU A 126 -13.98 -9.41 0.99
CA LEU A 126 -15.13 -10.18 0.57
C LEU A 126 -15.30 -11.38 1.47
N VAL A 127 -16.50 -11.53 2.02
CA VAL A 127 -16.91 -12.74 2.74
C VAL A 127 -17.75 -13.60 1.81
N HIS A 128 -17.23 -14.74 1.40
CA HIS A 128 -17.90 -15.68 0.53
C HIS A 128 -18.89 -16.54 1.30
N GLN A 129 -19.95 -16.94 0.61
CA GLN A 129 -20.97 -17.84 1.12
C GLN A 129 -20.72 -19.24 0.55
N ARG A 130 -20.65 -20.23 1.42
CA ARG A 130 -20.65 -21.65 1.05
C ARG A 130 -21.78 -22.39 1.74
N ASP A 131 -22.04 -23.58 1.26
CA ASP A 131 -22.99 -24.50 1.89
C ASP A 131 -22.31 -25.20 3.07
N SER A 132 -23.07 -25.48 4.13
CA SER A 132 -22.58 -26.31 5.23
C SER A 132 -22.36 -27.73 4.74
N ASP A 133 -21.28 -28.33 5.23
CA ASP A 133 -20.94 -29.71 4.94
C ASP A 133 -21.99 -30.70 5.52
N ASP A 134 -22.70 -30.30 6.58
CA ASP A 134 -23.73 -31.11 7.25
C ASP A 134 -25.14 -30.93 6.63
N ASP A 135 -25.51 -29.71 6.22
CA ASP A 135 -26.80 -29.41 5.59
C ASP A 135 -26.67 -28.28 4.54
N PRO A 136 -26.86 -28.55 3.24
CA PRO A 136 -26.77 -27.56 2.17
C PRO A 136 -27.75 -26.38 2.29
N LYS A 137 -28.81 -26.50 3.10
CA LYS A 137 -29.74 -25.38 3.37
C LYS A 137 -29.12 -24.35 4.31
N ILE A 138 -28.15 -24.76 5.12
CA ILE A 138 -27.41 -23.88 6.02
C ILE A 138 -26.29 -23.22 5.21
N LYS A 139 -26.33 -21.89 5.12
CA LYS A 139 -25.31 -21.10 4.43
C LYS A 139 -24.29 -20.58 5.44
N ILE A 140 -23.02 -20.99 5.27
CA ILE A 140 -21.88 -20.55 6.08
C ILE A 140 -21.18 -19.40 5.36
N ARG A 141 -20.69 -18.41 6.13
CA ARG A 141 -20.01 -17.20 5.64
C ARG A 141 -18.70 -16.99 6.39
N ASP A 142 -17.73 -17.83 6.09
CA ASP A 142 -16.46 -17.92 6.82
C ASP A 142 -15.23 -17.75 5.92
N THR A 143 -15.40 -17.90 4.61
CA THR A 143 -14.29 -17.77 3.65
C THR A 143 -14.08 -16.30 3.34
N ILE A 144 -12.94 -15.75 3.76
CA ILE A 144 -12.60 -14.35 3.59
C ILE A 144 -11.52 -14.21 2.52
N GLU A 145 -11.79 -13.39 1.52
CA GLU A 145 -10.83 -13.01 0.49
C GLU A 145 -10.54 -11.52 0.62
N ILE A 146 -9.25 -11.15 0.62
CA ILE A 146 -8.79 -9.77 0.79
C ILE A 146 -8.09 -9.34 -0.49
N PHE A 147 -8.54 -8.24 -1.08
CA PHE A 147 -7.91 -7.61 -2.23
C PHE A 147 -7.24 -6.31 -1.80
N ASN A 148 -5.97 -6.19 -2.12
CA ASN A 148 -5.19 -4.99 -1.84
C ASN A 148 -4.80 -4.28 -3.14
N PRO A 149 -4.61 -2.95 -3.13
CA PRO A 149 -4.12 -2.23 -4.31
C PRO A 149 -2.82 -2.85 -4.87
N CYS A 150 -1.95 -3.33 -3.99
CA CYS A 150 -0.71 -4.03 -4.34
C CYS A 150 -0.90 -5.34 -5.11
N THR A 151 -2.12 -5.90 -5.12
CA THR A 151 -2.45 -7.16 -5.82
C THR A 151 -3.20 -6.95 -7.13
N ASN A 152 -3.43 -5.70 -7.52
CA ASN A 152 -4.16 -5.38 -8.73
C ASN A 152 -3.30 -5.61 -9.98
N ILE A 153 -3.30 -6.84 -10.50
CA ILE A 153 -2.61 -7.20 -11.76
C ILE A 153 -3.21 -6.46 -12.96
N ASN A 154 -4.50 -6.12 -12.90
CA ASN A 154 -5.22 -5.45 -13.98
C ASN A 154 -4.81 -3.98 -14.14
N ASN A 155 -4.11 -3.40 -13.16
CA ASN A 155 -3.57 -2.05 -13.28
C ASN A 155 -2.32 -2.07 -14.19
N THR A 156 -2.53 -2.03 -15.51
CA THR A 156 -1.45 -2.07 -16.51
C THR A 156 -0.91 -0.69 -16.88
N SER A 157 -1.58 0.39 -16.46
CA SER A 157 -1.24 1.76 -16.86
C SER A 157 -0.09 2.38 -16.08
N ASN A 158 0.15 1.92 -14.84
CA ASN A 158 1.16 2.47 -13.93
C ASN A 158 1.95 1.34 -13.28
N ASP A 159 3.14 1.65 -12.76
CA ASP A 159 3.86 0.73 -11.88
C ASP A 159 3.01 0.39 -10.64
N ASN A 160 2.93 -0.89 -10.29
CA ASN A 160 2.27 -1.34 -9.06
C ASN A 160 3.32 -1.74 -8.01
N PHE A 161 4.00 -0.73 -7.47
CA PHE A 161 4.98 -0.94 -6.40
C PHE A 161 4.31 -1.09 -5.04
N THR A 162 4.68 -2.14 -4.32
CA THR A 162 4.48 -2.25 -2.87
C THR A 162 5.78 -1.88 -2.18
N MET A 163 5.73 -0.97 -1.21
CA MET A 163 6.92 -0.57 -0.45
C MET A 163 6.84 -1.10 0.98
N SER A 164 7.92 -1.70 1.48
CA SER A 164 8.08 -2.02 2.90
C SER A 164 9.13 -1.11 3.52
N ILE A 165 8.83 -0.58 4.70
CA ILE A 165 9.73 0.24 5.52
C ILE A 165 9.90 -0.46 6.87
N ALA A 166 11.13 -0.78 7.24
CA ALA A 166 11.51 -1.22 8.57
C ALA A 166 12.28 -0.09 9.25
N LEU A 167 11.67 0.54 10.27
CA LEU A 167 12.26 1.67 10.99
C LEU A 167 12.75 1.26 12.37
N ASN A 168 14.03 1.48 12.63
CA ASN A 168 14.68 1.27 13.90
C ASN A 168 15.17 2.58 14.53
N LEU A 169 15.38 2.57 15.84
CA LEU A 169 15.93 3.69 16.60
C LEU A 169 17.16 3.25 17.38
N TYR A 170 18.30 3.85 17.07
CA TYR A 170 19.55 3.63 17.78
C TYR A 170 19.79 4.67 18.87
N LYS A 171 20.84 4.45 19.67
CA LYS A 171 21.28 5.40 20.71
C LYS A 171 21.53 6.78 20.09
N ASN A 172 21.20 7.84 20.84
CA ASN A 172 21.25 9.25 20.43
C ASN A 172 20.15 9.69 19.43
N ASP A 173 19.02 8.99 19.42
CA ASP A 173 17.85 9.29 18.59
C ASP A 173 18.12 9.29 17.08
N TYR A 174 19.07 8.46 16.63
CA TYR A 174 19.32 8.24 15.21
C TYR A 174 18.40 7.15 14.68
N TYR A 175 17.61 7.49 13.67
CA TYR A 175 16.83 6.48 12.96
C TYR A 175 17.73 5.71 12.02
N SER A 176 17.42 4.42 11.88
CA SER A 176 17.89 3.59 10.78
C SER A 176 16.69 3.00 10.08
N CYS A 177 16.81 2.79 8.78
CA CYS A 177 15.71 2.40 7.95
C CYS A 177 16.14 1.46 6.84
N GLY A 178 15.44 0.34 6.74
CA GLY A 178 15.45 -0.56 5.61
C GLY A 178 14.23 -0.32 4.74
N ILE A 179 14.43 -0.16 3.44
CA ILE A 179 13.36 0.04 2.48
C ILE A 179 13.46 -1.05 1.42
N SER A 180 12.33 -1.62 1.05
CA SER A 180 12.24 -2.55 -0.07
C SER A 180 11.01 -2.28 -0.91
N LEU A 181 11.10 -2.59 -2.19
CA LEU A 181 10.06 -2.35 -3.18
C LEU A 181 9.87 -3.61 -4.02
N PHE A 182 8.63 -3.98 -4.29
CA PHE A 182 8.26 -5.04 -5.21
C PHE A 182 7.25 -4.49 -6.22
N ASN A 183 7.58 -4.56 -7.51
CA ASN A 183 6.66 -4.24 -8.59
C ASN A 183 5.93 -5.50 -9.04
N LEU A 184 4.62 -5.56 -8.83
CA LEU A 184 3.83 -6.72 -9.24
C LEU A 184 3.83 -6.92 -10.76
N ASN A 185 3.82 -5.85 -11.55
CA ASN A 185 3.71 -5.92 -13.00
C ASN A 185 5.03 -6.38 -13.66
N SER A 186 6.17 -5.90 -13.18
CA SER A 186 7.48 -6.20 -13.76
C SER A 186 8.27 -7.27 -13.01
N ASN A 187 7.78 -7.73 -11.85
CA ASN A 187 8.50 -8.58 -10.89
C ASN A 187 9.85 -8.00 -10.44
N GLU A 188 10.06 -6.69 -10.60
CA GLU A 188 11.27 -6.00 -10.17
C GLU A 188 11.28 -5.80 -8.65
N ASN A 189 12.42 -6.07 -8.04
CA ASN A 189 12.67 -5.84 -6.63
C ASN A 189 13.78 -4.82 -6.41
N TYR A 190 13.60 -3.91 -5.46
CA TYR A 190 14.61 -2.96 -5.04
C TYR A 190 14.76 -2.93 -3.52
N VAL A 191 15.96 -2.60 -3.05
CA VAL A 191 16.30 -2.51 -1.63
C VAL A 191 17.17 -1.30 -1.35
N TYR A 192 17.04 -0.72 -0.17
CA TYR A 192 17.85 0.40 0.27
C TYR A 192 17.99 0.42 1.80
N GLU A 193 19.12 0.90 2.30
CA GLU A 193 19.38 1.06 3.73
C GLU A 193 19.96 2.44 3.98
N CYS A 194 19.46 3.14 4.99
CA CYS A 194 20.01 4.42 5.40
C CYS A 194 19.90 4.63 6.90
N ILE A 195 20.81 5.42 7.44
CA ILE A 195 20.86 5.79 8.85
C ILE A 195 21.07 7.30 8.99
N ASP A 196 20.51 7.88 10.04
CA ASP A 196 20.82 9.22 10.47
C ASP A 196 22.23 9.29 11.07
N SER A 197 22.82 10.47 11.00
CA SER A 197 24.11 10.72 11.62
C SER A 197 24.17 12.13 12.21
N LYS A 198 25.27 12.43 12.92
CA LYS A 198 25.53 13.80 13.43
C LYS A 198 25.49 14.86 12.32
N ASN A 199 26.05 14.52 11.15
CA ASN A 199 26.13 15.43 10.01
C ASN A 199 24.83 15.45 9.20
N TYR A 200 24.03 14.37 9.27
CA TYR A 200 22.81 14.20 8.49
C TYR A 200 21.65 13.74 9.40
N LYS A 201 21.10 14.68 10.19
CA LYS A 201 20.09 14.42 11.23
C LYS A 201 18.68 14.04 10.75
N ASN A 202 18.43 14.07 9.43
CA ASN A 202 17.15 13.73 8.80
C ASN A 202 17.36 12.89 7.53
N ASN A 203 18.47 12.15 7.46
CA ASN A 203 18.82 11.38 6.27
C ASN A 203 17.72 10.36 5.96
N VAL A 204 17.27 9.62 6.99
CA VAL A 204 16.21 8.61 6.84
C VAL A 204 14.94 9.21 6.27
N LYS A 205 14.48 10.32 6.86
CA LYS A 205 13.29 11.05 6.38
C LYS A 205 13.43 11.42 4.91
N ASN A 206 14.54 12.08 4.54
CA ASN A 206 14.76 12.54 3.17
C ASN A 206 14.81 11.38 2.15
N LYS A 207 15.42 10.24 2.51
CA LYS A 207 15.51 9.08 1.62
C LYS A 207 14.16 8.38 1.44
N ILE A 208 13.39 8.22 2.52
CA ILE A 208 12.01 7.70 2.45
C ILE A 208 11.17 8.54 1.48
N TYR A 209 11.25 9.87 1.59
CA TYR A 209 10.56 10.80 0.69
C TYR A 209 10.96 10.64 -0.77
N LYS A 210 12.26 10.66 -1.06
CA LYS A 210 12.79 10.55 -2.42
C LYS A 210 12.37 9.24 -3.08
N ILE A 211 12.44 8.14 -2.33
CA ILE A 211 12.03 6.82 -2.83
C ILE A 211 10.51 6.79 -3.07
N ASN A 212 9.70 7.32 -2.15
CA ASN A 212 8.25 7.41 -2.33
C ASN A 212 7.87 8.21 -3.58
N ILE A 213 8.50 9.35 -3.82
CA ILE A 213 8.26 10.17 -5.02
C ILE A 213 8.72 9.45 -6.30
N THR A 214 9.90 8.82 -6.27
CA THR A 214 10.48 8.16 -7.44
C THR A 214 9.66 6.96 -7.89
N TYR A 215 9.25 6.10 -6.96
CA TYR A 215 8.58 4.84 -7.27
C TYR A 215 7.05 4.90 -7.13
N ASN A 216 6.50 5.94 -6.47
CA ASN A 216 5.07 6.17 -6.27
C ASN A 216 4.29 4.89 -5.88
N PRO A 217 4.67 4.22 -4.77
CA PRO A 217 4.07 2.94 -4.40
C PRO A 217 2.55 3.05 -4.22
N THR A 218 1.81 1.99 -4.58
CA THR A 218 0.36 1.91 -4.40
C THR A 218 -0.02 1.62 -2.96
N GLU A 219 0.85 0.93 -2.24
CA GLU A 219 0.70 0.56 -0.83
C GLU A 219 2.05 0.59 -0.13
N ILE A 220 2.04 1.05 1.12
CA ILE A 220 3.23 1.10 1.97
C ILE A 220 2.96 0.32 3.25
N ILE A 221 3.83 -0.63 3.54
CA ILE A 221 3.83 -1.41 4.76
C ILE A 221 4.91 -0.85 5.67
N PHE A 222 4.52 -0.45 6.88
CA PHE A 222 5.41 0.24 7.79
C PHE A 222 5.59 -0.57 9.09
N TYR A 223 6.77 -1.14 9.27
CA TYR A 223 7.18 -1.80 10.50
C TYR A 223 7.93 -0.82 11.40
N ASN A 224 7.33 -0.49 12.54
CA ASN A 224 7.90 0.46 13.49
C ASN A 224 8.52 -0.28 14.69
N PHE A 225 9.83 -0.49 14.65
CA PHE A 225 10.60 -1.15 15.72
C PHE A 225 11.14 -0.16 16.77
N THR A 226 10.88 1.14 16.60
CA THR A 226 11.42 2.21 17.48
C THR A 226 10.82 2.21 18.88
N LYS A 227 9.71 1.49 19.11
CA LYS A 227 8.87 1.55 20.32
C LYS A 227 8.21 2.91 20.58
N ILE A 228 8.33 3.86 19.66
CA ILE A 228 7.62 5.14 19.68
C ILE A 228 6.22 4.94 19.07
N ASP A 229 5.22 5.62 19.60
CA ASP A 229 3.85 5.58 19.06
C ASP A 229 3.80 6.00 17.57
N ASN A 230 3.06 5.25 16.75
CA ASN A 230 2.96 5.48 15.30
C ASN A 230 2.47 6.90 14.97
N HIS A 231 1.62 7.53 15.79
CA HIS A 231 1.19 8.91 15.56
C HIS A 231 2.33 9.93 15.66
N ILE A 232 3.34 9.64 16.49
CA ILE A 232 4.55 10.48 16.61
C ILE A 232 5.47 10.22 15.42
N ILE A 233 5.64 8.96 15.01
CA ILE A 233 6.46 8.59 13.84
C ILE A 233 5.90 9.21 12.57
N ILE A 234 4.58 9.14 12.36
CA ILE A 234 3.89 9.76 11.23
C ILE A 234 4.29 11.24 11.12
N LYS A 235 4.10 12.01 12.20
CA LYS A 235 4.44 13.44 12.23
C LYS A 235 5.92 13.73 12.09
N LYS A 236 6.80 12.86 12.60
CA LYS A 236 8.25 13.10 12.60
C LYS A 236 8.86 12.84 11.23
N LEU A 237 8.35 11.84 10.53
CA LEU A 237 8.72 11.50 9.16
C LEU A 237 7.80 12.15 8.12
N ASP A 238 6.89 13.03 8.57
CA ASP A 238 5.86 13.71 7.78
C ASP A 238 5.00 12.76 6.91
N LEU A 239 4.83 11.49 7.31
CA LEU A 239 4.15 10.48 6.49
C LEU A 239 2.70 10.83 6.13
N GLU A 240 2.08 11.81 6.81
CA GLU A 240 0.80 12.39 6.41
C GLU A 240 0.79 13.03 5.00
N LEU A 241 1.96 13.39 4.46
CA LEU A 241 2.09 13.94 3.11
C LEU A 241 1.96 12.86 2.02
N PHE A 242 1.93 11.58 2.42
CA PHE A 242 1.84 10.47 1.48
C PHE A 242 0.36 10.22 1.18
N ASP A 243 -0.01 10.31 -0.10
CA ASP A 243 -1.38 10.08 -0.57
C ASP A 243 -1.75 8.57 -0.68
N LYS A 244 -1.06 7.71 0.06
CA LYS A 244 -1.12 6.25 -0.10
C LYS A 244 -1.57 5.58 1.18
N ASN A 245 -2.05 4.35 1.05
CA ASN A 245 -2.32 3.51 2.21
C ASN A 245 -1.01 3.13 2.89
N ILE A 246 -0.78 3.70 4.07
CA ILE A 246 0.28 3.26 4.97
C ILE A 246 -0.32 2.31 6.00
N ILE A 247 0.11 1.07 5.97
CA ILE A 247 -0.31 0.00 6.88
C ILE A 247 0.75 -0.16 7.95
N PHE A 248 0.44 0.26 9.18
CA PHE A 248 1.37 0.13 10.29
C PHE A 248 1.29 -1.25 10.95
N PHE A 249 2.45 -1.90 11.07
CA PHE A 249 2.65 -3.14 11.80
C PHE A 249 3.44 -2.86 13.08
N ASP A 250 2.77 -3.06 14.22
CA ASP A 250 3.36 -2.86 15.57
C ASP A 250 4.22 -4.06 16.04
N ASP A 251 4.04 -5.23 15.42
CA ASP A 251 4.80 -6.45 15.73
C ASP A 251 4.86 -7.36 14.50
N ILE A 252 5.85 -8.24 14.47
CA ILE A 252 5.97 -9.31 13.48
C ILE A 252 5.31 -10.56 14.07
N ILE A 253 4.24 -11.03 13.42
CA ILE A 253 3.50 -12.22 13.86
C ILE A 253 4.42 -13.44 13.91
N ASN A 254 5.23 -13.64 12.85
CA ASN A 254 6.22 -14.70 12.81
C ASN A 254 7.61 -14.16 13.20
N LYS A 255 7.97 -14.30 14.48
CA LYS A 255 9.27 -13.82 14.99
C LYS A 255 10.48 -14.56 14.42
N ASP A 256 10.28 -15.72 13.78
CA ASP A 256 11.38 -16.41 13.11
C ASP A 256 11.93 -15.60 11.93
N LEU A 257 11.13 -14.71 11.33
CA LEU A 257 11.56 -13.77 10.29
C LEU A 257 12.72 -12.85 10.73
N LEU A 258 12.93 -12.67 12.03
CA LEU A 258 14.05 -11.90 12.59
C LEU A 258 15.36 -12.70 12.67
N LYS A 259 15.30 -14.03 12.63
CA LYS A 259 16.47 -14.90 12.77
C LYS A 259 17.17 -15.04 11.43
N LEU A 260 18.49 -14.84 11.41
CA LEU A 260 19.29 -14.88 10.18
C LEU A 260 19.23 -16.26 9.50
N GLU A 261 19.18 -17.34 10.28
CA GLU A 261 19.08 -18.70 9.77
C GLU A 261 17.76 -18.92 9.01
N TYR A 262 16.64 -18.47 9.59
CA TYR A 262 15.33 -18.53 8.95
C TYR A 262 15.28 -17.65 7.70
N GLN A 263 15.84 -16.43 7.77
CA GLN A 263 15.92 -15.55 6.60
C GLN A 263 16.65 -16.23 5.43
N ARG A 264 17.73 -16.95 5.74
CA ARG A 264 18.50 -17.72 4.75
C ARG A 264 17.67 -18.83 4.11
N GLU A 265 16.98 -19.63 4.92
CA GLU A 265 16.12 -20.70 4.42
C GLU A 265 14.96 -20.14 3.58
N TYR A 266 14.34 -19.05 4.03
CA TYR A 266 13.24 -18.42 3.33
C TYR A 266 13.66 -17.84 1.97
N PHE A 267 14.81 -17.16 1.89
CA PHE A 267 15.33 -16.70 0.60
C PHE A 267 15.72 -17.87 -0.32
N LYS A 268 16.25 -18.97 0.22
CA LYS A 268 16.53 -20.18 -0.57
C LYS A 268 15.27 -20.79 -1.17
N GLU A 269 14.16 -20.81 -0.43
CA GLU A 269 12.87 -21.31 -0.95
C GLU A 269 12.37 -20.47 -2.13
N ILE A 270 12.65 -19.16 -2.15
CA ILE A 270 12.14 -18.25 -3.16
C ILE A 270 13.05 -18.15 -4.40
N TYR A 271 14.37 -18.16 -4.20
CA TYR A 271 15.35 -17.91 -5.26
C TYR A 271 16.10 -19.16 -5.73
N ASP A 272 15.82 -20.32 -5.13
CA ASP A 272 16.52 -21.60 -5.35
C ASP A 272 18.05 -21.50 -5.17
N ASP A 273 18.53 -20.51 -4.41
CA ASP A 273 19.96 -20.27 -4.16
C ASP A 273 20.20 -19.45 -2.88
N ASP A 274 21.41 -19.53 -2.32
CA ASP A 274 21.91 -18.73 -1.19
C ASP A 274 22.51 -17.38 -1.63
N ILE A 275 22.32 -16.97 -2.89
CA ILE A 275 23.00 -15.81 -3.49
C ILE A 275 22.84 -14.53 -2.67
N LEU A 276 21.67 -14.31 -2.07
CA LEU A 276 21.37 -13.06 -1.36
C LEU A 276 22.15 -12.92 -0.03
N LEU A 277 22.63 -14.02 0.55
CA LEU A 277 23.41 -14.03 1.79
C LEU A 277 24.78 -14.67 1.61
N ASN A 278 25.23 -14.76 0.36
CA ASN A 278 26.56 -15.27 0.01
C ASN A 278 27.56 -14.10 -0.02
N ASN A 279 28.52 -14.13 0.91
CA ASN A 279 29.54 -13.10 1.06
C ASN A 279 30.41 -12.88 -0.18
N ASN A 280 30.49 -13.86 -1.08
CA ASN A 280 31.30 -13.77 -2.29
C ASN A 280 30.61 -13.01 -3.43
N LEU A 281 29.32 -12.66 -3.30
CA LEU A 281 28.50 -12.06 -4.36
C LEU A 281 28.04 -10.64 -3.99
N LYS A 282 28.98 -9.69 -3.97
CA LYS A 282 28.77 -8.32 -3.46
C LYS A 282 27.56 -7.57 -4.05
N HIS A 283 27.22 -7.78 -5.32
CA HIS A 283 26.16 -7.02 -6.00
C HIS A 283 24.73 -7.25 -5.47
N TYR A 284 24.48 -8.40 -4.83
CA TYR A 284 23.17 -8.76 -4.27
C TYR A 284 23.21 -9.06 -2.78
N ASN A 285 24.38 -8.90 -2.15
CA ASN A 285 24.61 -9.44 -0.82
C ASN A 285 23.97 -8.56 0.26
N LEU A 286 22.81 -8.99 0.73
CA LEU A 286 22.07 -8.40 1.84
C LEU A 286 22.69 -8.72 3.20
N ASN A 287 23.74 -9.56 3.29
CA ASN A 287 24.31 -9.96 4.58
C ASN A 287 24.84 -8.77 5.40
N PHE A 288 25.35 -7.73 4.73
CA PHE A 288 25.88 -6.52 5.37
C PHE A 288 24.84 -5.40 5.58
N TYR A 289 23.61 -5.57 5.07
CA TYR A 289 22.55 -4.57 5.12
C TYR A 289 21.37 -5.16 5.90
N GLU A 290 21.49 -5.18 7.22
CA GLU A 290 20.54 -5.83 8.12
C GLU A 290 19.13 -5.25 7.99
N GLU A 291 19.01 -3.93 7.89
CA GLU A 291 17.72 -3.25 7.82
C GLU A 291 17.08 -3.47 6.46
N ALA A 292 17.84 -3.34 5.37
CA ALA A 292 17.34 -3.65 4.03
C ALA A 292 16.89 -5.12 3.91
N ARG A 293 17.68 -6.04 4.47
CA ARG A 293 17.35 -7.48 4.52
C ARG A 293 16.06 -7.72 5.30
N LEU A 294 15.92 -7.10 6.46
CA LEU A 294 14.74 -7.20 7.30
C LEU A 294 13.49 -6.66 6.58
N SER A 295 13.58 -5.45 6.02
CA SER A 295 12.50 -4.86 5.23
C SER A 295 12.07 -5.77 4.08
N PHE A 296 13.06 -6.36 3.38
CA PHE A 296 12.81 -7.21 2.22
C PHE A 296 12.13 -8.52 2.58
N ILE A 297 12.60 -9.24 3.60
CA ILE A 297 11.92 -10.48 4.00
C ILE A 297 10.48 -10.22 4.49
N LEU A 298 10.26 -9.11 5.19
CA LEU A 298 8.93 -8.71 5.62
C LEU A 298 8.01 -8.39 4.44
N LEU A 299 8.53 -7.75 3.40
CA LEU A 299 7.80 -7.51 2.15
C LEU A 299 7.40 -8.83 1.48
N LEU A 300 8.34 -9.76 1.33
CA LEU A 300 8.09 -11.06 0.70
C LEU A 300 7.08 -11.90 1.51
N ASP A 301 7.21 -11.93 2.84
CA ASP A 301 6.25 -12.61 3.73
C ASP A 301 4.84 -12.00 3.60
N TYR A 302 4.74 -10.67 3.52
CA TYR A 302 3.48 -9.99 3.30
C TYR A 302 2.84 -10.35 1.95
N ILE A 303 3.60 -10.25 0.86
CA ILE A 303 3.14 -10.61 -0.49
C ILE A 303 2.74 -12.09 -0.56
N GLY A 304 3.55 -12.99 0.01
CA GLY A 304 3.29 -14.42 0.03
C GLY A 304 2.05 -14.82 0.83
N LYS A 305 1.73 -14.09 1.92
CA LYS A 305 0.48 -14.28 2.68
C LYS A 305 -0.75 -13.89 1.89
N ILE A 306 -0.64 -12.91 1.00
CA ILE A 306 -1.76 -12.54 0.13
C ILE A 306 -1.89 -13.57 -0.99
N ASN A 307 -0.79 -13.85 -1.71
CA ASN A 307 -0.76 -14.89 -2.72
C ASN A 307 0.67 -15.39 -2.95
N LYS A 308 0.92 -16.65 -2.58
CA LYS A 308 2.23 -17.30 -2.75
C LYS A 308 2.70 -17.32 -4.21
N LEU A 309 1.78 -17.30 -5.19
CA LEU A 309 2.14 -17.30 -6.61
C LEU A 309 2.89 -16.02 -7.04
N PHE A 310 2.73 -14.91 -6.33
CA PHE A 310 3.47 -13.67 -6.61
C PHE A 310 4.95 -13.76 -6.26
N LEU A 311 5.35 -14.76 -5.46
CA LEU A 311 6.76 -15.02 -5.14
C LEU A 311 7.45 -15.91 -6.19
N ASN A 312 6.71 -16.45 -7.16
CA ASN A 312 7.31 -17.29 -8.19
C ASN A 312 8.07 -16.42 -9.21
N ASN A 313 9.31 -16.80 -9.51
CA ASN A 313 10.16 -16.13 -10.51
C ASN A 313 10.39 -14.63 -10.26
N ILE A 314 10.38 -14.19 -9.00
CA ILE A 314 10.66 -12.79 -8.67
C ILE A 314 12.12 -12.44 -8.98
N SER A 315 12.38 -11.21 -9.44
CA SER A 315 13.75 -10.79 -9.72
C SER A 315 14.54 -10.66 -8.42
N LYS A 316 15.86 -10.91 -8.47
CA LYS A 316 16.74 -10.56 -7.36
C LYS A 316 16.66 -9.06 -7.05
N PRO A 317 16.77 -8.65 -5.77
CA PRO A 317 16.68 -7.25 -5.39
C PRO A 317 17.89 -6.46 -5.88
N LYS A 318 17.67 -5.24 -6.39
CA LYS A 318 18.73 -4.30 -6.76
C LYS A 318 18.83 -3.19 -5.71
N PHE A 319 20.05 -2.81 -5.34
CA PHE A 319 20.24 -1.65 -4.46
C PHE A 319 19.85 -0.37 -5.18
N ILE A 320 19.13 0.52 -4.48
CA ILE A 320 18.77 1.83 -5.03
C ILE A 320 19.98 2.77 -4.90
N GLU A 321 20.49 3.23 -6.03
CA GLU A 321 21.61 4.17 -6.09
C GLU A 321 21.10 5.62 -5.95
N ILE A 322 21.15 6.17 -4.72
CA ILE A 322 20.76 7.56 -4.43
C ILE A 322 21.89 8.35 -3.75
N ASP A 323 22.94 7.69 -3.26
CA ASP A 323 23.96 8.34 -2.42
C ASP A 323 25.06 9.06 -3.20
N ASP A 324 25.29 8.73 -4.47
CA ASP A 324 26.32 9.36 -5.32
C ASP A 324 25.86 10.67 -5.97
N SER A 325 24.83 11.31 -5.41
CA SER A 325 24.14 12.46 -5.99
C SER A 325 24.08 13.64 -5.03
N LEU A 326 23.74 14.83 -5.56
CA LEU A 326 23.47 16.00 -4.74
C LEU A 326 22.28 15.71 -3.82
N ASN A 327 22.54 15.74 -2.51
CA ASN A 327 21.50 15.48 -1.54
C ASN A 327 20.60 16.71 -1.31
N ILE A 328 19.55 16.83 -2.11
CA ILE A 328 18.47 17.80 -1.89
C ILE A 328 17.53 17.26 -0.80
N ASP A 329 17.23 18.05 0.23
CA ASP A 329 16.24 17.65 1.24
C ASP A 329 14.81 17.82 0.73
N TYR A 330 13.84 17.18 1.40
CA TYR A 330 12.45 17.24 0.97
C TYR A 330 11.91 18.69 0.95
N ASN A 331 12.23 19.48 1.96
CA ASN A 331 11.78 20.86 2.05
C ASN A 331 12.27 21.70 0.87
N THR A 332 13.50 21.49 0.41
CA THR A 332 14.03 22.17 -0.79
C THR A 332 13.32 21.69 -2.04
N LEU A 333 13.02 20.39 -2.18
CA LEU A 333 12.26 19.87 -3.31
C LEU A 333 10.87 20.50 -3.41
N ASP A 334 10.18 20.66 -2.28
CA ASP A 334 8.85 21.30 -2.19
C ASP A 334 8.94 22.83 -2.42
N GLN A 335 9.91 23.52 -1.80
CA GLN A 335 10.12 24.96 -1.96
C GLN A 335 10.50 25.36 -3.39
N LEU A 336 11.28 24.53 -4.08
CA LEU A 336 11.61 24.71 -5.49
C LEU A 336 10.47 24.24 -6.41
N ASN A 337 9.38 23.72 -5.85
CA ASN A 337 8.25 23.13 -6.55
C ASN A 337 8.70 22.11 -7.61
N ILE A 338 9.75 21.33 -7.27
CA ILE A 338 10.26 20.27 -8.13
C ILE A 338 9.23 19.14 -8.21
N VAL A 339 8.66 18.84 -7.05
CA VAL A 339 7.58 17.89 -6.78
C VAL A 339 6.59 18.61 -5.88
N SER A 340 5.30 18.34 -6.03
CA SER A 340 4.30 18.95 -5.17
C SER A 340 3.88 18.00 -4.06
N ALA A 341 3.87 18.48 -2.82
CA ALA A 341 3.25 17.79 -1.69
C ALA A 341 1.71 17.79 -1.75
N GLU A 342 1.12 18.75 -2.47
CA GLU A 342 -0.31 18.99 -2.48
C GLU A 342 -0.92 18.71 -3.85
N LYS A 343 -1.86 17.76 -3.90
CA LYS A 343 -2.65 17.42 -5.10
C LYS A 343 -3.23 18.60 -5.88
N LYS A 344 -3.55 19.70 -5.20
CA LYS A 344 -4.10 20.90 -5.84
C LYS A 344 -3.07 21.59 -6.75
N TYR A 345 -1.78 21.44 -6.45
CA TYR A 345 -0.67 22.08 -7.14
C TYR A 345 0.23 21.11 -7.91
N GLU A 346 -0.08 19.80 -7.91
CA GLU A 346 0.59 18.78 -8.75
C GLU A 346 0.79 19.31 -10.18
N LYS A 347 -0.27 19.91 -10.76
CA LYS A 347 -0.33 20.52 -12.11
C LYS A 347 0.68 21.61 -12.46
N PHE A 348 1.52 22.04 -11.52
CA PHE A 348 2.45 23.15 -11.71
C PHE A 348 3.88 22.88 -11.22
N CYS A 349 4.23 21.64 -10.89
CA CYS A 349 5.59 21.31 -10.46
C CYS A 349 6.53 21.02 -11.64
N LEU A 350 7.83 21.23 -11.43
CA LEU A 350 8.85 21.11 -12.48
C LEU A 350 8.80 19.75 -13.18
N ILE A 351 8.55 18.68 -12.43
CA ILE A 351 8.51 17.35 -13.01
C ILE A 351 7.38 17.18 -14.02
N GLU A 352 6.21 17.74 -13.77
CA GLU A 352 5.10 17.67 -14.72
C GLU A 352 5.32 18.54 -15.96
N ILE A 353 6.07 19.64 -15.80
CA ILE A 353 6.47 20.50 -16.93
C ILE A 353 7.49 19.79 -17.82
N LEU A 354 8.40 18.99 -17.24
CA LEU A 354 9.48 18.31 -17.96
C LEU A 354 9.12 16.90 -18.46
N ASP A 355 8.13 16.25 -17.86
CA ASP A 355 7.78 14.86 -18.18
C ASP A 355 7.01 14.72 -19.49
N TYR A 356 7.77 14.57 -20.58
CA TYR A 356 7.29 14.12 -21.89
C TYR A 356 7.72 12.68 -22.19
N THR A 357 7.99 11.89 -21.16
CA THR A 357 8.50 10.53 -21.34
C THR A 357 7.42 9.61 -21.89
N SER A 358 7.79 8.71 -22.81
CA SER A 358 6.83 7.80 -23.44
C SER A 358 6.55 6.54 -22.61
N THR A 359 7.33 6.30 -21.54
CA THR A 359 7.23 5.08 -20.71
C THR A 359 7.28 5.43 -19.24
N VAL A 360 6.61 4.62 -18.41
CA VAL A 360 6.63 4.76 -16.94
C VAL A 360 8.05 4.64 -16.40
N MET A 361 8.87 3.76 -16.99
CA MET A 361 10.29 3.61 -16.66
C MET A 361 11.08 4.89 -16.96
N GLY A 362 10.79 5.55 -18.07
CA GLY A 362 11.35 6.85 -18.44
C GLY A 362 10.97 7.94 -17.44
N LYS A 363 9.68 8.03 -17.08
CA LYS A 363 9.19 8.95 -16.05
C LYS A 363 9.93 8.73 -14.73
N ARG A 364 10.03 7.49 -14.27
CA ARG A 364 10.75 7.11 -13.05
C ARG A 364 12.23 7.51 -13.10
N PHE A 365 12.89 7.28 -14.23
CA PHE A 365 14.28 7.71 -14.44
C PHE A 365 14.41 9.24 -14.37
N LEU A 366 13.53 9.98 -15.04
CA LEU A 366 13.48 11.44 -15.00
C LEU A 366 13.25 11.96 -13.57
N THR A 367 12.25 11.42 -12.86
CA THR A 367 11.97 11.73 -11.45
C THR A 367 13.21 11.54 -10.59
N ARG A 368 13.87 10.39 -10.73
CA ARG A 368 15.09 10.08 -9.98
C ARG A 368 16.20 11.08 -10.29
N ARG A 369 16.43 11.42 -11.56
CA ARG A 369 17.49 12.35 -11.99
C ARG A 369 17.25 13.78 -11.49
N ILE A 370 16.02 14.28 -11.57
CA ILE A 370 15.69 15.64 -11.11
C ILE A 370 15.80 15.75 -9.58
N THR A 371 15.34 14.72 -8.86
CA THR A 371 15.35 14.72 -7.38
C THR A 371 16.73 14.37 -6.79
N ASN A 372 17.62 13.81 -7.61
CA ASN A 372 18.98 13.40 -7.24
C ASN A 372 19.99 13.80 -8.33
N PRO A 373 20.27 15.11 -8.49
CA PRO A 373 21.18 15.58 -9.54
C PRO A 373 22.58 14.99 -9.40
N LEU A 374 23.21 14.67 -10.52
CA LEU A 374 24.55 14.14 -10.55
C LEU A 374 25.59 15.15 -10.09
N THR A 375 26.62 14.66 -9.41
CA THR A 375 27.82 15.44 -9.02
C THR A 375 29.07 14.99 -9.76
N ASN A 376 29.05 13.80 -10.38
CA ASN A 376 30.16 13.29 -11.17
C ASN A 376 30.25 14.01 -12.51
N ILE A 377 31.38 14.68 -12.74
CA ILE A 377 31.62 15.49 -13.95
C ILE A 377 31.68 14.61 -15.21
N GLU A 378 32.28 13.43 -15.15
CA GLU A 378 32.40 12.53 -16.29
C GLU A 378 31.02 12.02 -16.74
N GLU A 379 30.17 11.61 -15.78
CA GLU A 379 28.81 11.17 -16.07
C GLU A 379 27.94 12.32 -16.59
N LEU A 380 28.10 13.54 -16.05
CA LEU A 380 27.41 14.73 -16.55
C LEU A 380 27.78 15.04 -18.01
N ASN A 381 29.08 15.07 -18.33
CA ASN A 381 29.54 15.33 -19.69
C ASN A 381 29.05 14.26 -20.67
N LEU A 382 29.10 12.98 -20.28
CA LEU A 382 28.55 11.89 -21.10
C LEU A 382 27.05 12.11 -21.40
N ASN A 383 26.26 12.52 -20.39
CA ASN A 383 24.84 12.80 -20.61
C ASN A 383 24.60 14.00 -21.54
N TYR A 384 25.45 15.03 -21.48
CA TYR A 384 25.38 16.16 -22.40
C TYR A 384 25.71 15.75 -23.84
N ASP A 385 26.74 14.94 -24.03
CA ASP A 385 27.14 14.43 -25.35
C ASP A 385 26.01 13.57 -25.96
N ILE A 386 25.45 12.62 -25.20
CA ILE A 386 24.31 11.80 -25.63
C ILE A 386 23.10 12.67 -26.00
N SER A 387 22.78 13.68 -25.18
CA SER A 387 21.67 14.59 -25.46
C SER A 387 21.88 15.42 -26.72
N ALA A 388 23.12 15.84 -27.00
CA ALA A 388 23.45 16.59 -28.22
C ALA A 388 23.32 15.70 -29.47
N GLU A 389 23.77 14.45 -29.40
CA GLU A 389 23.60 13.49 -30.50
C GLU A 389 22.12 13.16 -30.78
N MET A 390 21.30 13.03 -29.74
CA MET A 390 19.86 12.74 -29.89
C MET A 390 19.07 13.86 -30.57
N ASN A 391 19.46 15.13 -30.40
CA ASN A 391 18.85 16.23 -31.14
C ASN A 391 19.04 16.06 -32.66
N ASN A 392 20.20 15.56 -33.08
CA ASN A 392 20.44 15.23 -34.48
C ASN A 392 19.59 14.03 -34.90
N TYR A 393 19.38 13.03 -34.03
CA TYR A 393 18.52 11.88 -34.33
C TYR A 393 17.06 12.27 -34.61
N VAL A 394 16.47 13.20 -33.85
CA VAL A 394 15.11 13.72 -34.13
C VAL A 394 15.02 14.39 -35.51
N GLU A 395 16.12 15.00 -35.95
CA GLU A 395 16.24 15.58 -37.30
C GLU A 395 16.37 14.48 -38.36
N PHE A 396 17.14 13.42 -38.08
CA PHE A 396 17.30 12.25 -38.96
C PHE A 396 16.06 11.36 -39.05
N GLU A 397 15.28 11.22 -37.97
CA GLU A 397 14.06 10.41 -37.94
C GLU A 397 12.99 10.97 -38.91
N LYS A 398 12.91 12.30 -39.04
CA LYS A 398 12.07 12.96 -40.05
C LYS A 398 12.53 12.68 -41.49
N ILE A 399 13.81 12.42 -41.69
CA ILE A 399 14.39 12.10 -43.01
C ILE A 399 14.23 10.60 -43.31
N LEU A 400 14.34 9.73 -42.29
CA LEU A 400 14.24 8.27 -42.41
C LEU A 400 12.80 7.75 -42.52
N ASN A 401 11.82 8.51 -42.01
CA ASN A 401 10.39 8.20 -42.13
C ASN A 401 9.72 8.81 -43.38
N ASN A 402 10.49 9.44 -44.28
CA ASN A 402 10.10 9.80 -45.64
C ASN A 402 10.77 8.85 -46.63
#